data_AF-T0HAT4-F1
#
_entry.id   AF-T0HAT4-F1
#
_cell.length_a   1.000
_cell.length_b   1.000
_cell.length_c   1.000
_cell.angle_alpha   90.00
_cell.angle_beta   90.00
_cell.angle_gamma   90.00
#
_symmetry.space_group_name_H-M   'P 1'
#
loop_
_entity.id
_entity.type
_entity.pdbx_description
1 polymer ?
#
loop_
_entity_poly.entity_id
_entity_poly.type
_entity_poly.pdbx_seq_one_letter_code
_entity_poly.pdbx_strand_id
1 'polypeptide(L)' 'MDDSKDPKVKTILDRLRVPEDNPVRRARRVVEAQVPASRRGPGWDRHWRELEAYLDEPGCWSGKADEPDDG' A
#
# COMPACT_ATOMS: atom_id res chain seq x y z
N MET A 1 -5.84 -32.37 4.15
CA MET A 1 -6.31 -31.43 3.11
C MET A 1 -5.19 -30.41 3.00
N ASP A 2 -4.57 -30.33 1.83
CA ASP A 2 -3.34 -29.59 1.60
C ASP A 2 -3.73 -28.21 1.02
N ASP A 3 -4.17 -27.31 1.89
CA ASP A 3 -4.57 -25.92 1.56
C ASP A 3 -3.41 -25.08 0.98
N SER A 4 -2.19 -25.66 0.87
CA SER A 4 -0.99 -25.01 0.32
C SER A 4 -1.03 -24.82 -1.21
N LYS A 5 -2.08 -25.26 -1.91
CA LYS A 5 -2.13 -25.26 -3.38
C LYS A 5 -3.43 -24.73 -3.97
N ASP A 6 -4.22 -23.97 -3.22
CA ASP A 6 -5.44 -23.37 -3.77
C ASP A 6 -5.11 -22.38 -4.90
N PRO A 7 -5.54 -22.66 -6.15
CA PRO A 7 -5.25 -21.81 -7.29
C PRO A 7 -5.86 -20.41 -7.08
N LYS A 8 -6.95 -20.33 -6.32
CA LYS A 8 -7.61 -19.08 -5.95
C LYS A 8 -6.72 -18.19 -5.08
N VAL A 9 -6.02 -18.77 -4.10
CA VAL A 9 -5.06 -18.04 -3.25
C VAL A 9 -3.90 -17.53 -4.10
N LYS A 10 -3.37 -18.36 -5.00
CA LYS A 10 -2.31 -17.95 -5.94
C LYS A 10 -2.76 -16.81 -6.85
N THR A 11 -3.99 -16.83 -7.36
CA THR A 11 -4.53 -15.73 -8.17
C THR A 11 -4.71 -14.43 -7.37
N ILE A 12 -5.13 -14.51 -6.11
CA ILE A 12 -5.24 -13.33 -5.24
C ILE A 12 -3.85 -12.75 -4.95
N LEU A 13 -2.89 -13.61 -4.61
CA LEU A 13 -1.51 -13.20 -4.38
C LEU A 13 -0.86 -12.62 -5.64
N ASP A 14 -1.12 -13.19 -6.82
CA ASP A 14 -0.63 -12.68 -8.09
C ASP A 14 -1.20 -11.30 -8.44
N ARG A 15 -2.49 -11.08 -8.18
CA ARG A 15 -3.13 -9.75 -8.29
C ARG A 15 -2.52 -8.73 -7.32
N LEU A 16 -2.19 -9.16 -6.10
CA LEU A 16 -1.49 -8.32 -5.12
C LEU A 16 0.00 -8.14 -5.44
N ARG A 17 0.56 -9.01 -6.29
CA ARG A 17 1.97 -8.99 -6.72
C ARG A 17 2.22 -8.04 -7.87
N VAL A 18 1.18 -7.72 -8.65
CA VAL A 18 1.24 -6.60 -9.60
C VAL A 18 1.30 -5.33 -8.75
N PRO A 19 2.40 -4.55 -8.79
CA PRO A 19 2.41 -3.24 -8.18
C PRO A 19 1.50 -2.35 -9.03
N GLU A 20 0.20 -2.46 -8.82
CA GLU A 20 -0.76 -1.47 -9.28
C GLU A 20 -0.30 -0.15 -8.67
N ASP A 21 0.16 0.76 -9.53
CA ASP A 21 0.53 2.16 -9.31
C ASP A 21 0.27 2.63 -7.87
N ASN A 22 1.32 3.04 -7.13
CA ASN A 22 1.26 3.47 -5.73
C ASN A 22 -0.11 4.11 -5.41
N PRO A 23 -0.95 3.49 -4.54
CA PRO A 23 -2.35 3.89 -4.41
C PRO A 23 -2.51 5.34 -3.97
N VAL A 24 -1.51 5.89 -3.26
CA VAL A 24 -1.46 7.32 -2.91
C VAL A 24 -1.30 8.19 -4.15
N ARG A 25 -0.46 7.78 -5.12
CA ARG A 25 -0.31 8.50 -6.39
C ARG A 25 -1.59 8.49 -7.21
N ARG A 26 -2.32 7.37 -7.22
CA ARG A 26 -3.66 7.29 -7.84
C ARG A 26 -4.65 8.22 -7.15
N ALA A 27 -4.70 8.21 -5.82
CA ALA A 27 -5.56 9.10 -5.04
C ALA A 27 -5.22 10.58 -5.30
N ARG A 28 -3.92 10.92 -5.32
CA ARG A 28 -3.44 12.28 -5.60
C ARG A 28 -4.00 12.84 -6.91
N ARG A 29 -3.97 12.07 -8.01
CA ARG A 29 -4.54 12.52 -9.31
C ARG A 29 -6.02 12.86 -9.21
N VAL A 30 -6.80 12.04 -8.49
CA VAL A 30 -8.24 12.26 -8.30
C VAL A 30 -8.51 13.50 -7.44
N VAL A 31 -7.71 13.72 -6.39
CA VAL A 31 -7.84 14.90 -5.54
C VAL A 31 -7.39 16.16 -6.30
N GLU A 32 -6.30 16.11 -7.06
CA GLU A 32 -5.79 17.24 -7.84
C GLU A 32 -6.76 17.69 -8.93
N ALA A 33 -7.55 16.76 -9.49
CA ALA A 33 -8.63 17.08 -10.42
C ALA A 33 -9.79 17.83 -9.76
N GLN A 34 -10.02 17.61 -8.45
CA GLN A 34 -11.09 18.26 -7.68
C GLN A 34 -10.61 19.52 -6.96
N VAL A 35 -9.33 19.57 -6.60
CA VAL A 35 -8.71 20.65 -5.80
C VAL A 35 -7.67 21.37 -6.67
N PRO A 36 -8.07 22.48 -7.31
CA PRO A 36 -7.15 23.29 -8.11
C PRO A 36 -6.08 23.93 -7.23
N ALA A 37 -4.94 24.30 -7.83
CA ALA A 37 -3.77 24.81 -7.12
C ALA A 37 -4.06 25.98 -6.18
N SER A 38 -5.00 26.87 -6.54
CA SER A 38 -5.42 28.01 -5.73
C SER A 38 -6.06 27.64 -4.38
N ARG A 39 -6.50 26.38 -4.20
CA ARG A 39 -7.08 25.87 -2.95
C ARG A 39 -6.12 24.96 -2.17
N ARG A 40 -4.90 24.76 -2.66
CA ARG A 40 -3.89 23.93 -2.02
C ARG A 40 -3.16 24.76 -0.97
N GLY A 41 -3.28 24.37 0.29
CA GLY A 41 -2.61 25.02 1.40
C GLY A 41 -1.09 24.75 1.41
N PRO A 42 -0.33 25.50 2.24
CA PRO A 42 1.09 25.25 2.43
C PRO A 42 1.31 23.82 2.92
N GLY A 43 2.27 23.11 2.29
CA GLY A 43 2.59 21.72 2.65
C GLY A 43 1.81 20.65 1.88
N TRP A 44 0.90 21.00 0.98
CA TRP A 44 0.13 20.05 0.16
C TRP A 44 1.01 19.00 -0.54
N ASP A 45 2.02 19.46 -1.30
CA ASP A 45 2.91 18.58 -2.05
C ASP A 45 3.79 17.72 -1.13
N ARG A 46 4.24 18.30 -0.02
CA ARG A 46 5.03 17.60 1.00
C ARG A 46 4.24 16.46 1.63
N HIS A 47 2.97 16.69 1.95
CA HIS A 47 2.09 15.68 2.54
C HIS A 47 1.88 14.50 1.59
N TRP A 48 1.55 14.77 0.32
CA TRP A 48 1.41 13.70 -0.68
C TRP A 48 2.70 12.92 -0.88
N ARG A 49 3.86 13.61 -0.94
CA ARG A 49 5.16 12.96 -1.09
C ARG A 49 5.52 12.07 0.10
N GLU A 50 5.18 12.48 1.31
CA GLU A 50 5.39 11.66 2.52
C GLU A 50 4.53 10.38 2.50
N LEU A 51 3.27 10.50 2.08
CA LEU A 51 2.37 9.35 1.89
C LEU A 51 2.87 8.40 0.80
N GLU A 52 3.39 8.93 -0.32
CA GLU A 52 3.99 8.11 -1.37
C GLU A 52 5.21 7.33 -0.83
N ALA A 53 6.06 7.98 -0.02
CA ALA A 53 7.26 7.37 0.56
C ALA A 53 6.96 6.22 1.54
N TYR A 54 5.90 6.32 2.35
CA TYR A 54 5.50 5.24 3.26
C TYR A 54 5.10 3.95 2.56
N LEU A 55 4.71 4.02 1.27
CA LEU A 55 4.33 2.86 0.47
C LEU A 55 5.44 2.39 -0.47
N ASP A 56 6.44 3.23 -0.73
CA ASP A 56 7.60 2.88 -1.54
C ASP A 56 8.60 2.05 -0.72
N GLU A 57 8.69 2.31 0.59
CA GLU A 57 9.42 1.43 1.51
C GLU A 57 8.55 0.19 1.77
N PRO A 58 8.99 -1.04 1.40
CA PRO A 58 8.28 -2.25 1.76
C PRO A 58 8.40 -2.41 3.28
N GLY A 59 7.47 -1.80 4.00
CA GLY A 59 7.38 -1.86 5.44
C GLY A 59 7.28 -3.32 5.86
N CYS A 60 8.37 -3.85 6.42
CA CYS A 60 8.37 -5.12 7.11
C CYS A 60 7.41 -4.97 8.29
N TRP A 61 6.16 -5.38 8.10
CA TRP A 61 5.24 -5.57 9.21
C TRP A 61 5.79 -6.73 10.02
N SER A 62 6.65 -6.42 10.99
CA SER A 62 6.96 -7.32 12.09
C SER A 62 5.72 -7.40 12.99
N GLY A 63 4.62 -7.90 12.43
CA GLY A 63 3.60 -8.55 13.23
C GLY A 63 4.34 -9.72 13.83
N LYS A 64 4.57 -9.67 15.15
CA LYS A 64 5.21 -10.75 15.88
C LYS A 64 4.63 -12.06 15.37
N ALA A 65 5.45 -12.82 14.63
CA ALA A 65 5.25 -14.24 14.53
C ALA A 65 5.23 -14.70 15.98
N ASP A 66 4.06 -15.11 16.42
CA ASP A 66 3.81 -15.87 17.63
C ASP A 66 5.01 -16.78 17.84
N GLU A 67 5.86 -16.44 18.80
CA GLU A 67 6.91 -17.35 19.24
C GLU A 67 6.15 -18.60 19.71
N PRO A 68 6.41 -19.80 19.17
CA PRO A 68 5.89 -21.00 19.80
C PRO A 68 6.51 -21.07 21.19
N ASP A 69 5.67 -20.80 22.20
CA ASP A 69 5.91 -21.13 23.60
C ASP A 69 6.14 -22.64 23.67
N ASP A 70 7.41 -23.04 23.60
CA ASP A 70 7.87 -24.41 23.81
C ASP A 70 8.16 -24.58 25.31
N GLY A 71 7.20 -25.20 26.01
CA GLY A 71 7.46 -26.12 27.13
C GLY A 71 7.72 -25.53 28.51
#